data_AF-A0A958QU31-F1
#
_entry.id   AF-A0A958QU31-F1
#
_cell.length_a   1.000
_cell.length_b   1.000
_cell.length_c   1.000
_cell.angle_alpha   90.00
_cell.angle_beta   90.00
_cell.angle_gamma   90.00
#
_symmetry.space_group_name_H-M   'P 1'
#
loop_
_entity.id
_entity.type
_entity.pdbx_description
1 polymer ?
#
loop_
_entity_poly.entity_id
_entity_poly.type
_entity_poly.pdbx_seq_one_letter_code
_entity_poly.pdbx_strand_id
1 'polypeptide(L)'
;MDAVMYCLDAMEKFEAMGEAQMSEVVMEIVLLGRQGLDVNDSSRKYQLRSMAGDFSGLHLVSMMYVGFRRLRSEADIGFDLSREYEVARGMRGAG
;
A
#
# COMPACT_ATOMS: atom_id res chain seq x y z
N MET A 1 2.65 5.93 13.53
CA MET A 1 3.17 6.83 12.47
C MET A 1 3.57 6.05 11.22
N ASP A 2 3.90 4.76 11.33
CA ASP A 2 4.44 3.97 10.22
C ASP A 2 3.48 3.83 9.04
N ALA A 3 2.20 3.58 9.30
CA ALA A 3 1.18 3.46 8.25
C ALA A 3 1.00 4.72 7.39
N VAL A 4 1.15 5.92 7.96
CA VAL A 4 1.11 7.19 7.21
C VAL A 4 2.30 7.27 6.25
N MET A 5 3.51 6.94 6.73
CA MET A 5 4.72 6.96 5.92
C MET A 5 4.68 5.89 4.82
N TYR A 6 4.13 4.71 5.11
CA TYR A 6 3.93 3.67 4.09
C TYR A 6 2.89 4.07 3.05
N CYS A 7 1.82 4.76 3.43
CA CYS A 7 0.87 5.33 2.47
C CYS A 7 1.55 6.38 1.57
N LEU A 8 2.39 7.25 2.13
CA LEU A 8 3.14 8.24 1.37
C LEU A 8 4.12 7.59 0.37
N ASP A 9 4.94 6.65 0.85
CA ASP A 9 5.87 5.86 0.03
C ASP A 9 5.15 5.12 -1.10
N ALA A 10 3.97 4.54 -0.82
CA ALA A 10 3.16 3.89 -1.83
C ALA A 10 2.65 4.87 -2.90
N MET A 11 2.20 6.07 -2.51
CA MET A 11 1.74 7.09 -3.45
C MET A 11 2.86 7.53 -4.40
N GLU A 12 4.05 7.81 -3.87
CA GLU A 12 5.22 8.23 -4.66
C GLU A 12 5.65 7.13 -5.64
N LYS A 13 5.73 5.88 -5.17
CA LYS A 13 6.08 4.74 -6.01
C LYS A 13 5.06 4.51 -7.12
N PHE A 14 3.77 4.49 -6.79
CA PHE A 14 2.71 4.25 -7.77
C PHE A 14 2.61 5.35 -8.83
N GLU A 15 2.94 6.59 -8.47
CA GLU A 15 3.08 7.66 -9.46
C GLU A 15 4.25 7.43 -10.42
N ALA A 16 5.41 7.00 -9.90
CA ALA A 16 6.61 6.79 -10.72
C ALA A 16 6.50 5.59 -11.69
N MET A 17 5.76 4.53 -11.33
CA MET A 17 5.68 3.28 -12.13
C MET A 17 4.54 3.22 -13.14
N GLY A 18 3.52 4.07 -13.01
CA GLY A 18 2.33 4.06 -13.88
C GLY A 18 1.29 2.99 -13.53
N GLU A 19 0.11 3.09 -14.14
CA GLU A 19 -1.09 2.36 -13.72
C GLU A 19 -0.99 0.83 -13.90
N ALA A 20 -0.39 0.36 -14.99
CA ALA A 20 -0.27 -1.07 -15.28
C ALA A 20 0.58 -1.80 -14.22
N GLN A 21 1.76 -1.26 -13.92
CA GLN A 21 2.66 -1.83 -12.91
C GLN A 21 2.07 -1.71 -11.50
N MET A 22 1.43 -0.59 -11.18
CA MET A 22 0.70 -0.44 -9.91
C MET A 22 -0.38 -1.51 -9.76
N SER A 23 -1.18 -1.75 -10.81
CA SER A 23 -2.23 -2.78 -10.77
C SER A 23 -1.67 -4.18 -10.54
N GLU A 24 -0.51 -4.50 -11.12
CA GLU A 24 0.18 -5.78 -10.91
C GLU A 24 0.63 -5.94 -9.45
N VAL A 25 1.25 -4.90 -8.89
CA VAL A 25 1.68 -4.85 -7.49
C VAL A 25 0.50 -5.03 -6.54
N VAL A 26 -0.59 -4.28 -6.75
CA VAL A 26 -1.79 -4.37 -5.91
C VAL A 26 -2.41 -5.77 -5.98
N MET A 27 -2.51 -6.36 -7.17
CA MET A 27 -3.06 -7.69 -7.34
C MET A 27 -2.20 -8.77 -6.65
N GLU A 28 -0.87 -8.65 -6.74
CA GLU A 28 0.04 -9.55 -6.03
C GLU A 28 -0.14 -9.45 -4.51
N ILE A 29 -0.26 -8.24 -3.97
CA ILE A 29 -0.51 -8.03 -2.53
C ILE A 29 -1.85 -8.63 -2.11
N VAL A 30 -2.91 -8.47 -2.91
CA VAL A 30 -4.22 -9.08 -2.64
C VAL A 30 -4.10 -10.61 -2.58
N LEU A 31 -3.38 -11.22 -3.53
CA LEU A 31 -3.17 -12.67 -3.55
C LEU A 31 -2.40 -13.14 -2.32
N LEU A 32 -1.36 -12.41 -1.92
CA LEU A 32 -0.57 -12.70 -0.72
C LEU A 32 -1.43 -12.55 0.55
N GLY A 33 -2.26 -11.51 0.61
CA GLY A 33 -3.16 -11.20 1.71
C GLY A 33 -4.21 -12.28 2.00
N ARG A 34 -4.57 -13.11 1.02
CA ARG A 34 -5.49 -14.25 1.21
C ARG A 34 -4.96 -15.28 2.21
N GLN A 35 -3.64 -15.34 2.43
CA GLN A 35 -3.00 -16.24 3.40
C GLN A 35 -2.83 -15.60 4.78
N GLY A 36 -3.22 -14.32 4.91
CA GLY A 36 -2.97 -13.48 6.08
C GLY A 36 -1.66 -12.70 5.97
N LEU A 37 -1.71 -11.44 6.39
CA LEU A 37 -0.53 -10.60 6.58
C LEU A 37 -0.37 -10.27 8.05
N ASP A 38 0.85 -10.37 8.54
CA ASP A 38 1.18 -10.02 9.91
C ASP A 38 1.43 -8.52 10.01
N VAL A 39 0.35 -7.77 10.21
CA VAL A 39 0.37 -6.29 10.27
C VAL A 39 0.94 -5.74 11.57
N ASN A 40 0.99 -6.56 12.62
CA ASN A 40 1.50 -6.16 13.93
C ASN A 40 3.01 -6.43 14.07
N ASP A 41 3.58 -7.25 13.19
CA ASP A 41 5.01 -7.49 13.11
C ASP A 41 5.69 -6.48 12.17
N SER A 42 6.66 -5.76 12.71
CA SER A 42 7.46 -4.79 11.95
C SER A 42 8.54 -5.43 11.10
N SER A 43 8.75 -6.75 11.20
CA SER A 43 9.73 -7.48 10.41
C SER A 43 9.42 -7.42 8.91
N ARG A 44 10.44 -7.13 8.11
CA ARG A 44 10.35 -7.09 6.65
C ARG A 44 10.58 -8.49 6.09
N LYS A 45 9.55 -9.31 6.11
CA LYS A 45 9.59 -10.73 5.74
C LYS A 45 8.88 -11.05 4.43
N TYR A 46 8.19 -10.08 3.84
CA TYR A 46 7.45 -10.25 2.59
C TYR A 46 8.22 -9.67 1.41
N GLN A 47 8.14 -10.34 0.27
CA GLN A 47 8.74 -9.92 -0.99
C GLN A 47 7.67 -9.99 -2.08
N LEU A 48 7.76 -9.06 -3.03
CA LEU A 48 6.90 -9.02 -4.21
C LEU A 48 7.75 -9.34 -5.45
N ARG A 49 7.16 -10.06 -6.40
CA ARG A 49 7.77 -10.32 -7.71
C ARG A 49 7.67 -9.10 -8.62
N SER A 50 6.58 -8.36 -8.48
CA SER A 50 6.28 -7.15 -9.25
C SER A 50 7.04 -5.91 -8.78
N MET A 51 7.66 -5.97 -7.58
CA MET A 51 8.43 -4.86 -7.00
C MET A 51 9.57 -5.36 -6.12
N ALA A 52 10.79 -4.93 -6.41
CA ALA A 52 11.95 -5.24 -5.59
C ALA A 52 11.88 -4.57 -4.20
N GLY A 53 12.26 -5.31 -3.17
CA GLY A 53 12.33 -4.84 -1.79
C GLY A 53 11.82 -5.86 -0.79
N ASP A 54 12.07 -5.58 0.49
CA ASP A 54 11.51 -6.33 1.61
C ASP A 54 10.48 -5.45 2.34
N PHE A 55 9.32 -6.03 2.60
CA PHE A 55 8.14 -5.33 3.11
C PHE A 55 7.65 -5.99 4.40
N SER A 56 7.16 -5.16 5.33
CA SER A 56 6.38 -5.63 6.48
C SER A 56 4.91 -5.83 6.10
N GLY A 57 4.15 -6.56 6.92
CA GLY A 57 2.72 -6.76 6.66
C GLY A 57 1.95 -5.43 6.62
N LEU A 58 2.29 -4.49 7.51
CA LEU A 58 1.69 -3.15 7.53
C LEU A 58 2.01 -2.37 6.25
N HIS A 59 3.24 -2.44 5.74
CA HIS A 59 3.64 -1.76 4.50
C HIS A 59 2.82 -2.27 3.32
N LEU A 60 2.66 -3.58 3.17
CA LEU A 60 1.87 -4.18 2.09
C LEU A 60 0.39 -3.79 2.17
N VAL A 61 -0.21 -3.78 3.37
CA VAL A 61 -1.61 -3.36 3.54
C VAL A 61 -1.78 -1.87 3.23
N SER A 62 -0.84 -1.01 3.61
CA SER A 62 -0.82 0.41 3.22
C SER A 62 -0.74 0.59 1.70
N MET A 63 0.14 -0.16 1.03
CA MET A 63 0.24 -0.15 -0.45
C MET A 63 -1.06 -0.61 -1.11
N MET A 64 -1.66 -1.69 -0.60
CA MET A 64 -2.95 -2.19 -1.08
C MET A 64 -4.05 -1.13 -0.94
N TYR A 65 -4.14 -0.46 0.21
CA TYR A 65 -5.12 0.60 0.46
C TYR A 65 -4.95 1.77 -0.53
N VAL A 66 -3.73 2.27 -0.71
CA VAL A 66 -3.44 3.37 -1.65
C VAL A 66 -3.77 2.96 -3.09
N GLY A 67 -3.42 1.74 -3.49
CA GLY A 67 -3.66 1.23 -4.82
C GLY A 67 -5.15 1.06 -5.12
N PHE A 68 -5.91 0.53 -4.17
CA PHE A 68 -7.37 0.44 -4.31
C PHE A 68 -8.02 1.81 -4.42
N ARG A 69 -7.63 2.79 -3.60
CA ARG A 69 -8.09 4.19 -3.72
C ARG A 69 -7.82 4.80 -5.09
N ARG A 70 -6.73 4.39 -5.76
CA ARG A 70 -6.37 4.86 -7.11
C ARG A 70 -7.16 4.14 -8.20
N LEU A 71 -7.41 2.84 -8.05
CA LEU A 71 -8.07 1.97 -9.05
C LEU A 71 -9.60 2.07 -9.02
N ARG A 72 -10.21 2.20 -7.84
CA ARG A 72 -11.66 2.29 -7.64
C ARG A 72 -11.98 3.26 -6.52
N SER A 73 -12.91 4.19 -6.77
CA SER A 73 -13.22 5.25 -5.81
C SER A 73 -13.81 4.76 -4.48
N GLU A 74 -14.25 3.50 -4.34
CA GLU A 74 -14.91 2.97 -3.14
C GLU A 74 -14.73 1.44 -2.97
N ALA A 75 -13.51 0.91 -3.04
CA ALA A 75 -13.28 -0.49 -2.67
C ALA A 75 -13.13 -0.61 -1.14
N ASP A 76 -14.06 -1.31 -0.48
CA ASP A 76 -13.91 -1.72 0.92
C ASP A 76 -12.90 -2.87 1.00
N ILE A 77 -11.71 -2.57 1.53
CA ILE A 77 -10.60 -3.53 1.60
C ILE A 77 -10.63 -4.37 2.89
N GLY A 78 -11.66 -4.22 3.73
CA GLY A 78 -11.78 -4.90 5.02
C GLY A 78 -10.77 -4.44 6.08
N PHE A 79 -10.06 -3.33 5.83
CA PHE A 79 -9.08 -2.73 6.72
C PHE A 79 -9.12 -1.20 6.57
N ASP A 80 -9.47 -0.50 7.65
CA ASP A 80 -9.63 0.96 7.63
C ASP A 80 -8.29 1.67 7.87
N LEU A 81 -7.73 2.25 6.80
CA LEU A 81 -6.59 3.17 6.84
C LEU A 81 -6.98 4.57 6.35
N SER A 82 -8.27 4.92 6.44
CA SER A 82 -8.80 6.19 5.91
C SER A 82 -8.12 7.41 6.53
N ARG A 83 -7.91 7.40 7.85
CA ARG A 83 -7.22 8.50 8.55
C ARG A 83 -5.77 8.64 8.10
N GLU A 84 -5.02 7.54 8.06
CA GLU A 84 -3.61 7.51 7.71
C GLU A 84 -3.40 7.97 6.26
N TYR A 85 -4.28 7.54 5.37
CA TYR A 85 -4.28 7.91 3.96
C TYR A 85 -4.55 9.40 3.75
N GLU A 86 -5.54 10.00 4.44
CA GLU A 86 -5.82 11.43 4.28
C GLU A 86 -4.68 12.30 4.84
N VAL A 87 -4.02 11.88 5.93
CA VAL A 87 -2.80 12.55 6.41
C VAL A 87 -1.69 12.48 5.36
N ALA A 88 -1.42 11.30 4.79
CA ALA A 88 -0.40 11.14 3.75
C ALA A 88 -0.70 12.00 2.50
N ARG A 89 -1.97 12.10 2.09
CA ARG A 89 -2.40 12.99 1.01
C ARG A 89 -2.14 14.45 1.30
N GLY A 90 -2.44 14.90 2.52
CA GLY A 90 -2.17 16.27 2.96
C GLY A 90 -0.68 16.62 2.88
N MET A 91 0.20 15.68 3.23
CA MET A 91 1.65 15.87 3.13
C MET A 91 2.13 15.94 1.67
N ARG A 92 1.57 15.10 0.78
CA ARG A 92 1.91 15.10 -0.65
C ARG A 92 1.45 16.38 -1.39
N GLY A 93 0.35 16.99 -0.98
CA GLY A 93 -0.20 18.21 -1.60
C GLY A 93 0.39 19.53 -1.09
N ALA A 94 1.26 19.50 -0.08
CA ALA A 94 1.87 20.68 0.53
C ALA A 94 3.28 21.00 -0.02
N GLY A 95 3.68 20.38 -1.14
CA GLY A 95 4.96 20.57 -1.82
C GLY A 95 4.85 21.38 -3.11
#